data_AF-A0A932K5R7-F1
#
_entry.id   AF-A0A932K5R7-F1
#
_cell.length_a   1.000
_cell.length_b   1.000
_cell.length_c   1.000
_cell.angle_alpha   90.00
_cell.angle_beta   90.00
_cell.angle_gamma   90.00
#
_symmetry.space_group_name_H-M   'P 1'
#
loop_
_entity.id
_entity.type
_entity.pdbx_description
1 polymer ?
#
loop_
_entity_poly.entity_id
_entity_poly.type
_entity_poly.pdbx_seq_one_letter_code
_entity_poly.pdbx_strand_id
1 'polypeptide(L)'
;AAVPAQPSGYRPEMPDLSYTNNMQGWGPELCARRPDITMAMVEAFLTNMYRARADFVYTVTREFVRTCHTPILVLPDDVPAHPYAVAMETVHLAPNAQVSLYPWKDTQDKIPLAVRHIRTFLRAHQPVAVAH
;
A
#
# COMPACT_ATOMS: atom_id res chain seq x y z
N ALA A 1 6.36 13.13 -6.53
CA ALA A 1 5.58 11.96 -6.98
C ALA A 1 5.84 10.77 -6.07
N ALA A 2 4.90 9.83 -5.97
CA ALA A 2 5.05 8.58 -5.21
C ALA A 2 4.68 7.36 -6.06
N VAL A 3 5.17 6.18 -5.68
CA VAL A 3 4.93 4.92 -6.42
C VAL A 3 4.42 3.84 -5.45
N PRO A 4 3.10 3.80 -5.16
CA PRO A 4 2.51 2.72 -4.39
C PRO A 4 2.59 1.40 -5.18
N ALA A 5 3.63 0.61 -4.91
CA ALA A 5 3.75 -0.73 -5.45
C ALA A 5 3.02 -1.71 -4.55
N GLN A 6 1.93 -2.28 -5.05
CA GLN A 6 1.07 -3.26 -4.35
C GLN A 6 0.45 -2.64 -3.07
N PRO A 7 -0.47 -1.66 -3.17
CA PRO A 7 -1.10 -1.09 -1.98
C PRO A 7 -1.71 -2.16 -1.07
N SER A 8 -1.35 -2.16 0.21
CA SER A 8 -1.97 -3.04 1.20
C SER A 8 -3.37 -2.56 1.56
N GLY A 9 -4.34 -3.45 1.53
CA GLY A 9 -5.71 -3.07 1.81
C GLY A 9 -6.61 -4.21 2.24
N TYR A 10 -7.80 -3.81 2.66
CA TYR A 10 -8.85 -4.67 3.13
C TYR A 10 -9.40 -5.55 1.99
N ARG A 11 -9.62 -6.83 2.33
CA ARG A 11 -10.26 -7.80 1.44
C ARG A 11 -11.48 -8.38 2.16
N PRO A 12 -12.71 -8.12 1.68
CA PRO A 12 -13.92 -8.60 2.33
C PRO A 12 -13.99 -10.12 2.52
N GLU A 13 -13.39 -10.89 1.61
CA GLU A 13 -13.35 -12.35 1.69
C GLU A 13 -12.39 -12.87 2.77
N MET A 14 -11.44 -12.04 3.22
CA MET A 14 -10.40 -12.38 4.21
C MET A 14 -10.13 -11.20 5.16
N PRO A 15 -11.14 -10.76 5.93
CA PRO A 15 -11.13 -9.47 6.62
C PRO A 15 -10.04 -9.34 7.70
N ASP A 16 -9.69 -10.46 8.34
CA ASP A 16 -8.74 -10.51 9.46
C ASP A 16 -7.34 -10.99 9.05
N LEU A 17 -7.06 -11.12 7.74
CA LEU A 17 -5.81 -11.70 7.24
C LEU A 17 -4.57 -10.98 7.79
N SER A 18 -4.51 -9.65 7.61
CA SER A 18 -3.35 -8.86 8.03
C SER A 18 -3.20 -8.84 9.56
N TYR A 19 -4.31 -8.79 10.30
CA TYR A 19 -4.29 -8.88 11.76
C TYR A 19 -3.72 -10.23 12.22
N THR A 20 -4.27 -11.33 11.70
CA THR A 20 -3.91 -12.70 12.09
C THR A 20 -2.46 -13.01 11.79
N ASN A 21 -2.00 -12.66 10.58
CA ASN A 21 -0.61 -12.87 10.16
C ASN A 21 0.37 -12.12 11.08
N ASN A 22 0.06 -10.88 11.46
CA ASN A 22 0.93 -10.10 12.33
C ASN A 22 0.88 -10.56 13.79
N MET A 23 -0.26 -11.03 14.28
CA MET A 23 -0.36 -11.62 15.62
C MET A 23 0.42 -12.93 15.76
N GLN A 24 0.52 -13.71 14.68
CA GLN A 24 1.24 -14.98 14.67
C GLN A 24 2.74 -14.82 14.37
N GLY A 25 3.11 -13.90 13.48
CA GLY A 25 4.50 -13.69 13.07
C GLY A 25 5.16 -12.49 13.76
N TRP A 26 4.89 -11.30 13.26
CA TRP A 26 5.61 -10.08 13.64
C TRP A 26 5.50 -9.72 15.13
N GLY A 27 4.31 -9.88 15.73
CA GLY A 27 4.01 -9.45 17.10
C GLY A 27 4.88 -10.15 18.16
N PRO A 28 4.89 -11.49 18.20
CA PRO A 28 5.75 -12.24 19.12
C PRO A 28 7.24 -11.92 18.94
N GLU A 29 7.73 -11.83 17.70
CA GLU A 29 9.12 -11.50 17.41
C GLU A 29 9.50 -10.07 17.83
N LEU A 30 8.56 -9.13 17.75
CA LEU A 30 8.76 -7.78 18.26
C LEU A 30 8.89 -7.79 19.78
N CYS A 31 7.97 -8.44 20.50
CA CYS A 31 8.00 -8.52 21.97
C CYS A 31 9.28 -9.22 22.47
N ALA A 32 9.75 -10.25 21.77
CA ALA A 32 11.00 -10.94 22.11
C ALA A 32 12.24 -10.03 21.99
N ARG A 33 12.27 -9.12 21.01
CA ARG A 33 13.39 -8.17 20.79
C ARG A 33 13.26 -6.89 21.61
N ARG A 34 12.04 -6.56 22.04
CA ARG A 34 11.69 -5.33 22.76
C ARG A 34 10.80 -5.67 23.96
N PRO A 35 11.39 -6.05 25.11
CA PRO A 35 10.65 -6.47 26.29
C PRO A 35 9.73 -5.38 26.88
N ASP A 36 9.95 -4.12 26.53
CA ASP A 36 9.08 -2.98 26.88
C ASP A 36 7.76 -2.96 26.08
N ILE A 37 7.66 -3.76 25.01
CA ILE A 37 6.45 -3.92 24.19
C ILE A 37 5.77 -5.23 24.59
N THR A 38 4.49 -5.14 24.96
CA THR A 38 3.68 -6.31 25.34
C THR A 38 2.77 -6.76 24.19
N MET A 39 2.34 -8.02 24.22
CA MET A 39 1.36 -8.53 23.24
C MET A 39 0.02 -7.77 23.29
N ALA A 40 -0.36 -7.20 24.44
CA ALA A 40 -1.53 -6.34 24.54
C ALA A 40 -1.36 -5.03 23.75
N MET A 41 -0.15 -4.44 23.76
CA MET A 41 0.17 -3.26 22.94
C MET A 41 0.15 -3.59 21.44
N VAL A 42 0.68 -4.76 21.08
CA VAL A 42 0.64 -5.28 19.70
C VAL A 42 -0.81 -5.48 19.24
N GLU A 43 -1.63 -6.15 20.05
CA GLU A 43 -3.06 -6.37 19.75
C GLU A 43 -3.80 -5.04 19.55
N ALA A 44 -3.60 -4.06 20.44
CA ALA A 44 -4.22 -2.75 20.33
C ALA A 44 -3.80 -2.03 19.05
N PHE A 45 -2.50 -2.06 18.72
CA PHE A 45 -1.97 -1.48 17.48
C PHE A 45 -2.57 -2.15 16.23
N LEU A 46 -2.55 -3.48 16.16
CA LEU A 46 -3.04 -4.24 15.01
C LEU A 46 -4.55 -4.13 14.85
N THR A 47 -5.30 -4.07 15.95
CA THR A 47 -6.75 -3.84 15.92
C THR A 47 -7.05 -2.46 15.35
N ASN A 48 -6.35 -1.42 15.79
CA ASN A 48 -6.52 -0.09 15.24
C ASN A 48 -6.13 -0.02 13.74
N MET A 49 -5.04 -0.68 13.34
CA MET A 49 -4.55 -0.64 11.96
C MET A 49 -5.42 -1.44 10.98
N TYR A 50 -5.84 -2.66 11.35
CA TYR A 50 -6.44 -3.61 10.41
C TYR A 50 -7.94 -3.81 10.59
N ARG A 51 -8.51 -3.50 11.78
CA ARG A 51 -9.94 -3.74 12.08
C ARG A 51 -10.75 -2.46 12.21
N ALA A 52 -10.21 -1.40 12.81
CA ALA A 52 -10.97 -0.17 13.06
C ALA A 52 -11.39 0.57 11.77
N ARG A 53 -10.66 0.37 10.66
CA ARG A 53 -10.91 1.00 9.34
C ARG A 53 -10.72 -0.03 8.22
N ALA A 54 -11.41 -1.16 8.36
CA ALA A 54 -11.27 -2.33 7.52
C ALA A 54 -12.18 -2.24 6.27
N ASP A 55 -11.88 -1.31 5.36
CA ASP A 55 -12.74 -1.08 4.19
C ASP A 55 -12.00 -0.63 2.91
N PHE A 56 -10.70 -0.30 3.00
CA PHE A 56 -9.90 0.24 1.90
C PHE A 56 -8.39 0.00 2.11
N VAL A 57 -7.49 0.86 1.62
CA VAL A 57 -6.09 0.87 2.08
C VAL A 57 -6.05 1.20 3.59
N TYR A 58 -5.22 0.48 4.35
CA TYR A 58 -5.31 0.52 5.82
C TYR A 58 -4.92 1.86 6.45
N THR A 59 -4.11 2.67 5.78
CA THR A 59 -3.47 3.84 6.40
C THR A 59 -4.14 5.17 6.08
N VAL A 60 -5.03 5.23 5.08
CA VAL A 60 -5.68 6.47 4.64
C VAL A 60 -7.13 6.23 4.24
N THR A 61 -7.96 7.27 4.34
CA THR A 61 -9.37 7.20 3.93
C THR A 61 -9.51 7.51 2.44
N ARG A 62 -10.66 7.13 1.85
CA ARG A 62 -11.03 7.55 0.49
C ARG A 62 -11.05 9.07 0.32
N GLU A 63 -11.55 9.78 1.34
CA GLU A 63 -11.54 11.25 1.42
C GLU A 63 -10.12 11.80 1.26
N PHE A 64 -9.18 11.27 2.03
CA PHE A 64 -7.77 11.67 1.94
C PHE A 64 -7.23 11.44 0.53
N VAL A 65 -7.48 10.27 -0.07
CA VAL A 65 -7.00 9.95 -1.41
C VAL A 65 -7.58 10.90 -2.46
N ARG A 66 -8.87 11.29 -2.37
CA ARG A 66 -9.48 12.30 -3.25
C ARG A 66 -8.80 13.66 -3.18
N THR A 67 -8.26 14.02 -2.01
CA THR A 67 -7.56 15.30 -1.80
C THR A 67 -6.05 15.21 -2.06
N CYS A 68 -5.52 14.03 -2.36
CA CYS A 68 -4.10 13.82 -2.59
C CYS A 68 -3.70 14.24 -4.01
N HIS A 69 -3.20 15.47 -4.13
CA HIS A 69 -2.74 16.03 -5.41
C HIS A 69 -1.32 15.58 -5.80
N THR A 70 -0.60 14.88 -4.91
CA THR A 70 0.71 14.32 -5.24
C THR A 70 0.52 13.30 -6.36
N PRO A 71 1.20 13.43 -7.52
CA PRO A 71 1.11 12.42 -8.56
C PRO A 71 1.53 11.05 -8.03
N ILE A 72 0.70 10.03 -8.26
CA ILE A 72 0.99 8.65 -7.87
C ILE A 72 0.95 7.70 -9.07
N LEU A 73 1.89 6.75 -9.12
CA LEU A 73 1.85 5.61 -10.04
C LEU A 73 1.61 4.33 -9.24
N VAL A 74 0.40 3.78 -9.33
CA VAL A 74 0.03 2.56 -8.64
C VAL A 74 0.47 1.36 -9.48
N LEU A 75 1.19 0.42 -8.89
CA LEU A 75 1.47 -0.90 -9.49
C LEU A 75 0.55 -1.92 -8.82
N PRO A 76 -0.51 -2.40 -9.50
CA PRO A 76 -1.46 -3.33 -8.89
C PRO A 76 -0.86 -4.71 -8.65
N ASP A 77 -1.53 -5.46 -7.79
CA ASP A 77 -1.34 -6.89 -7.55
C ASP A 77 -2.71 -7.51 -7.26
N ASP A 78 -2.78 -8.83 -7.17
CA ASP A 78 -3.97 -9.51 -6.65
C ASP A 78 -3.62 -10.70 -5.76
N VAL A 79 -2.89 -10.40 -4.69
CA VAL A 79 -2.63 -11.37 -3.62
C VAL A 79 -3.48 -11.04 -2.40
N PRO A 80 -3.65 -11.98 -1.45
CA PRO A 80 -4.53 -11.78 -0.30
C PRO A 80 -4.33 -10.44 0.45
N ALA A 81 -3.08 -10.04 0.70
CA ALA A 81 -2.74 -8.79 1.40
C ALA A 81 -2.73 -7.52 0.53
N HIS A 82 -2.79 -7.66 -0.80
CA HIS A 82 -2.73 -6.56 -1.77
C HIS A 82 -3.82 -6.75 -2.84
N PRO A 83 -5.10 -6.46 -2.50
CA PRO A 83 -6.21 -6.74 -3.40
C PRO A 83 -6.23 -5.81 -4.60
N TYR A 84 -6.49 -6.37 -5.79
CA TYR A 84 -6.55 -5.58 -7.04
C TYR A 84 -7.61 -4.48 -6.97
N ALA A 85 -8.77 -4.80 -6.40
CA ALA A 85 -9.88 -3.84 -6.24
C ALA A 85 -9.45 -2.59 -5.45
N VAL A 86 -8.67 -2.75 -4.38
CA VAL A 86 -8.17 -1.62 -3.57
C VAL A 86 -7.17 -0.77 -4.36
N ALA A 87 -6.27 -1.42 -5.13
CA ALA A 87 -5.33 -0.71 -5.99
C ALA A 87 -6.07 0.14 -7.05
N MET A 88 -7.07 -0.44 -7.71
CA MET A 88 -7.86 0.26 -8.73
C MET A 88 -8.74 1.35 -8.14
N GLU A 89 -9.33 1.14 -6.96
CA GLU A 89 -10.09 2.17 -6.27
C GLU A 89 -9.19 3.36 -5.88
N THR A 90 -7.95 3.11 -5.44
CA THR A 90 -6.97 4.16 -5.18
C THR A 90 -6.72 5.01 -6.43
N VAL A 91 -6.56 4.38 -7.59
CA VAL A 91 -6.36 5.08 -8.88
C VAL A 91 -7.59 5.90 -9.26
N HIS A 92 -8.81 5.38 -9.07
CA HIS A 92 -10.04 6.11 -9.40
C HIS A 92 -10.27 7.32 -8.50
N LEU A 93 -9.79 7.28 -7.24
CA LEU A 93 -10.01 8.35 -6.28
C LEU A 93 -8.98 9.47 -6.38
N ALA A 94 -7.71 9.16 -6.63
CA ALA A 94 -6.64 10.15 -6.61
C ALA A 94 -6.61 11.00 -7.91
N PRO A 95 -6.69 12.35 -7.84
CA PRO A 95 -6.82 13.21 -9.02
C PRO A 95 -5.71 13.06 -10.07
N ASN A 96 -4.48 12.78 -9.62
CA ASN A 96 -3.28 12.73 -10.46
C ASN A 96 -2.69 11.30 -10.51
N ALA A 97 -3.54 10.27 -10.39
CA ALA A 97 -3.09 8.89 -10.41
C ALA A 97 -2.89 8.34 -11.83
N GLN A 98 -1.90 7.47 -11.95
CA GLN A 98 -1.70 6.57 -13.07
C GLN A 98 -1.64 5.13 -12.56
N VAL A 99 -2.00 4.19 -13.42
CA VAL A 99 -1.85 2.76 -13.15
C VAL A 99 -0.77 2.17 -14.07
N SER A 100 0.07 1.31 -13.51
CA SER A 100 1.07 0.59 -14.30
C SER A 100 0.50 -0.72 -14.85
N LEU A 101 1.37 -1.50 -15.49
CA LEU A 101 1.07 -2.83 -16.01
C LEU A 101 0.52 -3.74 -14.91
N TYR A 102 -0.41 -4.62 -15.28
CA TYR A 102 -0.85 -5.73 -14.44
C TYR A 102 -1.09 -6.98 -15.30
N PRO A 103 -0.59 -8.16 -14.91
CA PRO A 103 0.42 -8.35 -13.87
C PRO A 103 1.78 -7.81 -14.33
N TRP A 104 2.54 -7.17 -13.45
CA TRP A 104 3.86 -6.59 -13.79
C TRP A 104 5.06 -7.39 -13.27
N LYS A 105 4.86 -8.24 -12.27
CA LYS A 105 5.91 -9.02 -11.60
C LYS A 105 5.83 -10.53 -11.89
N ASP A 106 4.71 -11.02 -12.43
CA ASP A 106 4.46 -12.45 -12.64
C ASP A 106 5.31 -13.05 -13.76
N THR A 107 5.76 -12.20 -14.69
CA THR A 107 6.66 -12.62 -15.78
C THR A 107 7.91 -11.74 -15.78
N GLN A 108 9.09 -12.36 -15.85
CA GLN A 108 10.37 -11.67 -15.71
C GLN A 108 10.59 -10.59 -16.78
N ASP A 109 10.01 -10.75 -17.95
CA ASP A 109 10.05 -9.80 -19.08
C ASP A 109 9.26 -8.50 -18.82
N LYS A 110 8.24 -8.54 -17.94
CA LYS A 110 7.45 -7.35 -17.58
C LYS A 110 8.11 -6.49 -16.51
N ILE A 111 8.98 -7.06 -15.68
CA ILE A 111 9.68 -6.32 -14.62
C ILE A 111 10.49 -5.14 -15.22
N PRO A 112 11.33 -5.32 -16.26
CA PRO A 112 12.01 -4.19 -16.92
C PRO A 112 11.07 -3.12 -17.46
N LEU A 113 9.88 -3.51 -17.96
CA LEU A 113 8.87 -2.58 -18.46
C LEU A 113 8.27 -1.74 -17.32
N ALA A 114 7.94 -2.38 -16.21
CA ALA A 114 7.43 -1.70 -15.01
C ALA A 114 8.47 -0.75 -14.42
N VAL A 115 9.75 -1.18 -14.33
CA VAL A 115 10.86 -0.33 -13.89
C VAL A 115 11.05 0.87 -14.82
N ARG A 116 10.94 0.67 -16.14
CA ARG A 116 11.00 1.77 -17.11
C ARG A 116 9.84 2.76 -16.90
N HIS A 117 8.62 2.28 -16.70
CA HIS A 117 7.47 3.12 -16.42
C HIS A 117 7.66 3.95 -15.15
N ILE A 118 8.10 3.33 -14.05
CA ILE A 118 8.44 4.00 -12.79
C ILE A 118 9.45 5.13 -13.03
N ARG A 119 10.54 4.84 -13.76
CA ARG A 119 11.59 5.83 -14.04
C ARG A 119 11.06 7.00 -14.86
N THR A 120 10.27 6.73 -15.90
CA THR A 120 9.64 7.78 -16.73
C THR A 120 8.71 8.64 -15.90
N PHE A 121 7.85 8.03 -15.09
CA PHE A 121 6.91 8.73 -14.21
C PHE A 121 7.63 9.64 -13.20
N LEU A 122 8.63 9.11 -12.48
CA LEU A 122 9.39 9.89 -11.50
C LEU A 122 10.16 11.05 -12.15
N ARG A 123 10.70 10.86 -13.36
CA ARG A 123 11.36 11.94 -14.12
C ARG A 123 10.39 13.03 -14.55
N ALA A 124 9.19 12.67 -14.98
CA ALA A 124 8.16 13.63 -15.40
C ALA A 124 7.62 14.49 -14.24
N HIS A 125 7.78 14.01 -12.99
CA HIS A 125 7.27 14.66 -11.79
C HIS A 125 8.39 15.03 -10.79
N GLN A 126 9.56 15.42 -11.31
CA GLN A 126 10.62 15.97 -10.48
C GLN A 126 10.17 17.28 -9.82
N PRO A 127 10.58 17.56 -8.57
CA PRO A 127 10.38 18.86 -7.97
C PRO A 127 10.99 19.93 -8.87
N VAL A 128 10.26 21.03 -9.10
CA VAL A 128 10.85 22.21 -9.73
C VAL A 128 11.93 22.71 -8.77
N ALA A 129 13.18 22.79 -9.24
CA ALA A 129 14.25 23.37 -8.46
C ALA A 129 13.86 24.82 -8.12
N VAL A 130 13.79 25.15 -6.84
CA VAL A 130 13.62 26.53 -6.41
C VAL A 130 14.93 27.23 -6.73
N ALA A 131 14.93 28.09 -7.74
CA ALA A 131 16.05 29.00 -7.97
C ALA A 131 16.12 29.96 -6.78
N HIS A 132 17.25 29.93 -6.06
CA HIS A 132 17.58 30.91 -5.03
C HIS A 132 18.30 32.11 -5.64
#